data_AF-A0A9X2RUZ2-F1
#
_entry.id   AF-A0A9X2RUZ2-F1
#
_cell.length_a   1.000
_cell.length_b   1.000
_cell.length_c   1.000
_cell.angle_alpha   90.00
_cell.angle_beta   90.00
_cell.angle_gamma   90.00
#
_symmetry.space_group_name_H-M   'P 1'
#
loop_
_entity.id
_entity.type
_entity.pdbx_description
1 polymer ?
#
loop_
_entity_poly.entity_id
_entity_poly.type
_entity_poly.pdbx_seq_one_letter_code
_entity_poly.pdbx_strand_id
1 'polypeptide(L)'
;MVDAWATPQQVIDTTGVTVTDAQLAQAQATVEVFCNRIYADTARIRPRDVYWLGRAVAFQAAWLVGQFDVNTRLESSQVQQDGVVASLGEHAMVLAPMAARALRRISWMRSRTIHVRSPFEDGGTWGLDPLSDASDDTQTWTPMGGGA
;
A
#
# COMPACT_ATOMS: atom_id res chain seq x y z
N MET A 1 6.83 26.60 -8.86
CA MET A 1 5.77 25.76 -8.24
C MET A 1 6.20 24.32 -8.43
N VAL A 2 6.13 23.50 -7.40
CA VAL A 2 6.59 22.10 -7.45
C VAL A 2 5.50 21.22 -8.01
N ASP A 3 5.86 20.32 -8.93
CA ASP A 3 4.98 19.30 -9.49
C ASP A 3 4.78 18.17 -8.47
N ALA A 4 3.90 18.38 -7.49
CA ALA A 4 3.63 17.43 -6.40
C ALA A 4 2.13 17.25 -6.15
N TRP A 5 1.74 16.06 -5.66
CA TRP A 5 0.34 15.74 -5.33
C TRP A 5 -0.19 16.43 -4.07
N ALA A 6 0.67 17.10 -3.32
CA ALA A 6 0.31 17.92 -2.17
C ALA A 6 0.90 19.31 -2.31
N THR A 7 0.18 20.33 -1.83
CA THR A 7 0.71 21.69 -1.71
C THR A 7 1.33 21.93 -0.33
N PRO A 8 2.23 22.92 -0.16
CA PRO A 8 2.77 23.26 1.16
C PRO A 8 1.68 23.53 2.21
N GLN A 9 0.59 24.22 1.82
CA GLN A 9 -0.54 24.48 2.72
C GLN A 9 -1.24 23.18 3.15
N GLN A 10 -1.45 22.24 2.22
CA GLN A 10 -2.05 20.94 2.56
C GLN A 10 -1.16 20.13 3.52
N VAL A 11 0.16 20.28 3.45
CA VAL A 11 1.07 19.67 4.44
C VAL A 11 0.82 20.26 5.82
N ILE A 12 0.77 21.58 5.94
CA ILE A 12 0.47 22.28 7.20
C ILE A 12 -0.89 21.84 7.75
N ASP A 13 -1.93 21.83 6.93
CA ASP A 13 -3.29 21.45 7.35
C ASP A 13 -3.37 19.98 7.81
N THR A 14 -2.48 19.12 7.31
CA THR A 14 -2.48 17.68 7.62
C THR A 14 -1.62 17.33 8.83
N THR A 15 -0.44 17.95 8.95
CA THR A 15 0.62 17.54 9.89
C THR A 15 1.00 18.62 10.89
N GLY A 16 0.60 19.88 10.65
CA GLY A 16 1.02 21.05 11.42
C GLY A 16 2.45 21.51 11.14
N VAL A 17 3.15 20.86 10.20
CA VAL A 17 4.56 21.15 9.89
C VAL A 17 4.66 22.01 8.64
N THR A 18 5.41 23.11 8.74
CA THR A 18 5.81 23.92 7.58
C THR A 18 6.95 23.25 6.83
N VAL A 19 6.78 23.15 5.51
CA VAL A 19 7.77 22.56 4.61
C VAL A 19 8.13 23.54 3.51
N THR A 20 9.38 23.48 3.05
CA THR A 20 9.85 24.23 1.88
C THR A 20 9.52 23.48 0.59
N ASP A 21 9.49 24.20 -0.54
CA ASP A 21 9.30 23.61 -1.87
C ASP A 21 10.35 22.53 -2.20
N ALA A 22 11.59 22.71 -1.76
CA ALA A 22 12.65 21.72 -1.94
C ALA A 22 12.36 20.40 -1.19
N GLN A 23 11.87 20.49 0.05
CA GLN A 23 11.48 19.31 0.84
C GLN A 23 10.25 18.61 0.26
N LEU A 24 9.31 19.39 -0.28
CA LEU A 24 8.14 18.86 -0.97
C LEU A 24 8.53 18.10 -2.25
N ALA A 25 9.49 18.63 -3.02
CA ALA A 25 10.03 17.97 -4.22
C ALA A 25 10.76 16.67 -3.87
N GLN A 26 11.55 16.65 -2.80
CA GLN A 26 12.21 15.44 -2.31
C GLN A 26 11.19 14.38 -1.86
N ALA A 27 10.17 14.79 -1.11
CA ALA A 27 9.09 13.91 -0.67
C ALA A 27 8.31 13.32 -1.85
N GLN A 28 8.00 14.13 -2.86
CA GLN A 28 7.38 13.69 -4.11
C GLN A 28 8.23 12.62 -4.78
N ALA A 29 9.53 12.88 -4.99
CA ALA A 29 10.43 11.92 -5.63
C ALA A 29 10.50 10.58 -4.86
N THR A 30 10.56 10.61 -3.52
CA THR A 30 10.49 9.37 -2.73
C THR A 30 9.18 8.63 -2.98
N VAL A 31 8.04 9.31 -2.93
CA VAL A 31 6.73 8.67 -3.13
C VAL A 31 6.59 8.05 -4.51
N GLU A 32 7.08 8.71 -5.57
CA GLU A 32 7.05 8.21 -6.94
C GLU A 32 7.80 6.88 -7.09
N VAL A 33 8.97 6.77 -6.44
CA VAL A 33 9.75 5.52 -6.41
C VAL A 33 8.96 4.37 -5.76
N PHE A 34 8.22 4.64 -4.68
CA PHE A 34 7.45 3.61 -3.98
C PHE A 34 6.14 3.23 -4.67
N CYS A 35 5.44 4.19 -5.28
CA CYS A 35 4.13 3.95 -5.89
C CYS A 35 4.22 3.55 -7.37
N ASN A 36 5.42 3.65 -7.97
CA ASN A 36 5.70 3.38 -9.38
C ASN A 36 4.79 4.18 -10.33
N ARG A 37 4.52 5.44 -9.98
CA ARG A 37 3.77 6.43 -10.77
C ARG A 37 4.41 7.79 -10.61
N ILE A 38 4.36 8.59 -11.67
CA ILE A 38 4.88 9.96 -11.70
C ILE A 38 3.74 10.98 -11.64
N TYR A 39 4.02 12.18 -11.15
CA TYR A 39 3.04 13.27 -11.08
C TYR A 39 2.39 13.58 -12.43
N ALA A 40 3.14 13.52 -13.53
CA ALA A 40 2.63 13.79 -14.87
C ALA A 40 1.47 12.86 -15.29
N ASP A 41 1.36 11.67 -14.70
CA ASP A 41 0.29 10.71 -14.97
C ASP A 41 -1.01 10.98 -14.19
N THR A 42 -1.07 12.04 -13.38
CA THR A 42 -2.21 12.34 -12.49
C THR A 42 -3.57 12.29 -13.20
N ALA A 43 -3.66 12.76 -14.45
CA ALA A 43 -4.90 12.73 -15.23
C ALA A 43 -5.45 11.32 -15.49
N ARG A 44 -4.60 10.28 -15.42
CA ARG A 44 -4.95 8.86 -15.61
C ARG A 44 -5.27 8.16 -14.29
N ILE A 45 -5.01 8.81 -13.15
CA ILE A 45 -5.17 8.24 -11.81
C ILE A 45 -6.57 8.59 -11.29
N ARG A 46 -7.21 7.64 -10.61
CA ARG A 46 -8.53 7.85 -10.01
C ARG A 46 -8.44 8.92 -8.90
N PRO A 47 -9.43 9.83 -8.76
CA PRO A 47 -9.40 10.89 -7.73
C PRO A 47 -9.18 10.37 -6.30
N ARG A 48 -9.76 9.21 -5.97
CA ARG A 48 -9.55 8.53 -4.67
C ARG A 48 -8.08 8.17 -4.44
N ASP A 49 -7.38 7.69 -5.46
CA ASP A 49 -5.98 7.29 -5.34
C ASP A 49 -5.07 8.53 -5.31
N VAL A 50 -5.41 9.58 -6.07
CA VAL A 50 -4.73 10.90 -6.00
C VAL A 50 -4.83 11.49 -4.59
N TYR A 51 -5.98 11.36 -3.91
CA TYR A 51 -6.13 11.79 -2.52
C TYR A 51 -5.13 11.10 -1.58
N TRP A 52 -4.97 9.77 -1.72
CA TRP A 52 -4.03 9.01 -0.88
C TRP A 52 -2.57 9.31 -1.23
N LEU A 53 -2.26 9.56 -2.51
CA LEU A 53 -0.95 10.03 -2.95
C LEU A 53 -0.61 11.40 -2.33
N GLY A 54 -1.54 12.36 -2.35
CA GLY A 54 -1.35 13.66 -1.70
C GLY A 54 -1.10 13.52 -0.19
N ARG A 55 -1.86 12.66 0.50
CA ARG A 55 -1.61 12.36 1.93
C ARG A 55 -0.24 11.72 2.15
N ALA A 56 0.18 10.80 1.28
CA ALA A 56 1.49 10.16 1.38
C ALA A 56 2.63 11.18 1.24
N VAL A 57 2.54 12.08 0.25
CA VAL A 57 3.54 13.17 0.05
C VAL A 57 3.56 14.10 1.26
N ALA A 58 2.40 14.49 1.80
CA ALA A 58 2.34 15.37 2.97
C ALA A 58 3.00 14.75 4.21
N PHE A 59 2.75 13.47 4.49
CA PHE A 59 3.40 12.78 5.60
C PHE A 59 4.90 12.58 5.38
N GLN A 60 5.31 12.28 4.14
CA GLN A 60 6.73 12.15 3.80
C GLN A 60 7.47 13.47 3.97
N ALA A 61 6.90 14.59 3.49
CA ALA A 61 7.50 15.91 3.60
C ALA A 61 7.66 16.34 5.07
N ALA A 62 6.62 16.15 5.89
CA ALA A 62 6.71 16.44 7.32
C ALA A 62 7.74 15.55 8.04
N TRP A 63 7.87 14.30 7.61
CA TRP A 63 8.83 13.36 8.19
C TRP A 63 10.28 13.72 7.84
N LEU A 64 10.55 14.18 6.61
CA LEU A 64 11.87 14.68 6.21
C LEU A 64 12.32 15.90 7.04
N VAL A 65 11.39 16.75 7.48
CA VAL A 65 11.71 17.88 8.37
C VAL A 65 12.06 17.38 9.78
N GLY A 66 11.34 16.38 10.29
CA GLY A 66 11.55 15.84 11.64
C GLY A 66 12.76 14.91 11.78
N GLN A 67 13.23 14.31 10.67
CA GLN A 67 14.33 13.35 10.61
C GLN A 67 15.43 13.89 9.69
N PHE A 68 16.30 14.76 10.22
CA PHE A 68 17.40 15.38 9.45
C PHE A 68 18.45 14.36 8.95
N ASP A 69 18.46 13.14 9.49
CA ASP A 69 19.32 12.07 9.01
C ASP A 69 18.78 10.71 9.49
N VAL A 70 18.61 9.78 8.56
CA VAL A 70 18.12 8.42 8.78
C VAL A 70 19.10 7.62 9.66
N ASN A 71 20.38 8.01 9.67
CA ASN A 71 21.45 7.26 10.34
C ASN A 71 21.76 7.72 11.77
N THR A 72 21.38 8.93 12.21
CA THR A 72 21.86 9.48 13.49
C THR A 72 20.90 9.39 14.68
N ARG A 73 19.64 8.95 14.50
CA ARG A 73 18.66 8.91 15.62
C ARG A 73 18.21 7.53 16.08
N LEU A 74 18.41 6.48 15.28
CA LEU A 74 17.94 5.14 15.59
C LEU A 74 19.10 4.16 15.55
N GLU A 75 20.01 4.28 16.52
CA GLU A 75 21.02 3.25 16.84
C GLU A 75 20.38 2.05 17.58
N SER A 76 19.14 1.70 17.24
CA SER A 76 18.43 0.55 17.79
C SER A 76 17.90 -0.28 16.63
N SER A 77 18.69 -1.29 16.26
CA SER A 77 18.34 -2.29 15.25
C SER A 77 17.37 -3.36 15.80
N GLN A 78 17.22 -3.44 17.12
CA GLN A 78 16.43 -4.45 17.82
C GLN A 78 15.84 -3.89 19.12
N VAL A 79 14.52 -4.04 19.28
CA VAL A 79 13.82 -3.85 20.56
C VAL A 79 13.29 -5.20 20.99
N GLN A 80 13.75 -5.68 22.15
CA GLN A 80 13.31 -6.94 22.73
C GLN A 80 12.59 -6.66 24.05
N GLN A 81 11.31 -7.01 24.12
CA GLN A 81 10.51 -6.95 25.34
C GLN A 81 9.62 -8.20 25.41
N ASP A 82 9.61 -8.89 26.55
CA ASP A 82 8.82 -10.11 26.80
C ASP A 82 8.90 -11.18 25.68
N GLY A 83 10.11 -11.43 25.17
CA GLY A 83 10.34 -12.46 24.14
C GLY A 83 9.85 -12.09 22.74
N VAL A 84 9.23 -10.91 22.56
CA VAL A 84 8.91 -10.37 21.25
C VAL A 84 10.10 -9.58 20.73
N VAL A 85 10.65 -10.02 19.59
CA VAL A 85 11.73 -9.34 18.88
C VAL A 85 11.13 -8.60 17.70
N ALA A 86 11.18 -7.26 17.73
CA ALA A 86 10.90 -6.44 16.56
C ALA A 86 12.25 -6.01 15.95
N SER A 87 12.51 -6.44 14.72
CA SER A 87 13.63 -5.95 13.90
C SER A 87 13.15 -4.84 12.97
N LEU A 88 13.91 -3.75 12.86
CA LEU A 88 13.70 -2.79 11.79
C LEU A 88 14.28 -3.38 10.49
N GLY A 89 13.48 -3.43 9.43
CA GLY A 89 13.97 -3.77 8.10
C GLY A 89 14.82 -2.63 7.51
N GLU A 90 15.76 -2.97 6.63
CA GLU A 90 16.67 -2.02 5.97
C GLU A 90 15.92 -0.89 5.21
N HIS A 91 14.72 -1.17 4.72
CA HIS A 91 13.85 -0.18 4.05
C HIS A 91 12.83 0.50 4.97
N ALA A 92 12.77 0.12 6.25
CA ALA A 92 11.81 0.69 7.21
C ALA A 92 12.07 2.19 7.46
N MET A 93 13.25 2.69 7.08
CA MET A 93 13.70 4.07 7.30
C MET A 93 13.83 4.89 6.00
N VAL A 94 13.26 4.45 4.87
CA VAL A 94 13.27 5.25 3.63
C VAL A 94 11.95 6.01 3.44
N LEU A 95 10.85 5.45 3.97
CA LEU A 95 9.51 6.00 3.83
C LEU A 95 8.90 6.24 5.22
N ALA A 96 8.24 7.39 5.39
CA ALA A 96 7.54 7.72 6.61
C ALA A 96 6.47 6.65 6.92
N PRO A 97 6.32 6.21 8.19
CA PRO A 97 5.37 5.15 8.54
C PRO A 97 3.92 5.52 8.19
N MET A 98 3.56 6.79 8.34
CA MET A 98 2.24 7.29 7.95
C MET A 98 2.08 7.40 6.43
N ALA A 99 3.15 7.72 5.69
CA ALA A 99 3.13 7.67 4.23
C ALA A 99 2.94 6.24 3.72
N ALA A 100 3.64 5.26 4.31
CA ALA A 100 3.47 3.84 3.99
C ALA A 100 2.03 3.36 4.20
N ARG A 101 1.37 3.80 5.29
CA ARG A 101 -0.05 3.50 5.55
C ARG A 101 -1.00 4.14 4.52
N ALA A 102 -0.68 5.33 4.03
CA ALA A 102 -1.45 5.98 2.97
C ALA A 102 -1.28 5.25 1.63
N LEU A 103 -0.04 4.88 1.26
CA LEU A 103 0.25 4.14 0.03
C LEU A 103 -0.47 2.79 -0.04
N ARG A 104 -0.58 2.05 1.07
CA ARG A 104 -1.33 0.79 1.13
C ARG A 104 -2.82 0.92 0.79
N ARG A 105 -3.39 2.13 0.78
CA ARG A 105 -4.81 2.39 0.44
C ARG A 105 -5.03 2.61 -1.06
N ILE A 106 -3.95 2.79 -1.80
CA ILE A 106 -3.94 2.97 -3.25
C ILE A 106 -4.34 1.67 -3.93
N SER A 107 -5.21 1.78 -4.93
CA SER A 107 -5.85 0.62 -5.57
C SER A 107 -4.88 -0.41 -6.17
N TRP A 108 -3.73 0.02 -6.71
CA TRP A 108 -2.74 -0.88 -7.32
C TRP A 108 -1.64 -1.37 -6.37
N MET A 109 -1.49 -0.75 -5.19
CA MET A 109 -0.53 -1.19 -4.18
C MET A 109 -1.12 -2.22 -3.20
N ARG A 110 -2.43 -2.44 -3.25
CA ARG A 110 -3.10 -3.45 -2.42
C ARG A 110 -2.98 -4.82 -3.09
N SER A 111 -2.57 -5.83 -2.34
CA SER A 111 -2.72 -7.23 -2.78
C SER A 111 -4.18 -7.48 -3.14
N ARG A 112 -4.41 -7.76 -4.42
CA ARG A 112 -5.69 -8.30 -4.88
C ARG A 112 -5.62 -9.79 -4.59
N THR A 113 -6.32 -10.24 -3.56
CA THR A 113 -6.61 -11.67 -3.43
C THR A 113 -7.37 -12.06 -4.68
N ILE A 114 -6.72 -12.83 -5.56
CA ILE A 114 -7.41 -13.52 -6.64
C ILE A 114 -8.26 -14.56 -5.92
N HIS A 115 -9.58 -14.40 -5.97
CA HIS A 115 -10.44 -15.50 -5.60
C HIS A 115 -10.24 -16.58 -6.66
N VAL A 116 -9.40 -17.56 -6.35
CA VAL A 116 -9.27 -18.76 -7.18
C VAL A 116 -10.58 -19.49 -6.96
N ARG A 117 -11.48 -19.41 -7.95
CA ARG A 117 -12.73 -20.18 -7.94
C ARG A 117 -12.34 -21.64 -7.74
N SER A 118 -12.64 -22.21 -6.58
CA SER A 118 -12.51 -23.65 -6.40
C SER A 118 -13.71 -24.27 -7.14
N PRO A 119 -13.52 -25.33 -7.97
CA PRO A 119 -14.62 -26.01 -8.64
C PRO A 119 -15.68 -26.51 -7.65
N PHE A 120 -15.28 -26.74 -6.39
CA PHE A 120 -16.12 -27.30 -5.34
C PHE A 120 -16.95 -26.25 -4.58
N GLU A 121 -16.47 -25.01 -4.41
CA GLU A 121 -17.20 -23.97 -3.64
C GLU A 121 -17.94 -22.98 -4.54
N ASP A 122 -17.41 -22.66 -5.71
CA ASP A 122 -17.89 -21.54 -6.55
C ASP A 122 -18.70 -21.99 -7.78
N GLY A 123 -18.77 -23.30 -8.04
CA GLY A 123 -19.56 -23.92 -9.13
C GLY A 123 -20.98 -24.33 -8.73
N GLY A 124 -21.30 -24.28 -7.44
CA GLY A 124 -22.58 -24.76 -6.91
C GLY A 124 -23.72 -23.77 -7.12
N THR A 125 -24.71 -24.15 -7.90
CA THR A 125 -26.03 -23.53 -7.86
C THR A 125 -26.56 -23.66 -6.43
N TRP A 126 -26.59 -22.55 -5.68
CA TRP A 126 -27.38 -22.34 -4.46
C TRP A 126 -27.58 -23.57 -3.54
N GLY A 127 -26.69 -23.75 -2.56
CA GLY A 127 -27.04 -24.45 -1.31
C GLY A 127 -27.16 -25.97 -1.37
N LEU A 128 -26.56 -26.63 -2.34
CA LEU A 128 -26.43 -28.10 -2.31
C LEU A 128 -25.16 -28.48 -1.54
N ASP A 129 -25.33 -29.34 -0.53
CA ASP A 129 -24.23 -29.94 0.21
C ASP A 129 -23.39 -30.80 -0.75
N PRO A 130 -22.11 -30.48 -1.00
CA PRO A 130 -21.26 -31.23 -1.92
C PRO A 130 -20.95 -32.66 -1.43
N LEU A 131 -21.32 -33.01 -0.20
CA LEU A 131 -21.25 -34.37 0.33
C LEU A 131 -22.60 -35.11 0.24
N SER A 132 -23.63 -34.47 -0.32
CA SER A 132 -24.94 -35.12 -0.50
C SER A 132 -24.95 -35.96 -1.77
N ASP A 133 -25.45 -37.18 -1.64
CA ASP A 133 -25.64 -38.15 -2.74
C ASP A 133 -26.50 -37.56 -3.89
N ALA A 134 -27.42 -36.64 -3.56
CA ALA A 134 -28.26 -35.95 -4.53
C ALA A 134 -27.50 -34.94 -5.41
N SER A 135 -26.27 -34.59 -5.04
CA SER A 135 -25.44 -33.64 -5.81
C SER A 135 -24.58 -34.32 -6.86
N ASP A 136 -24.35 -35.64 -6.77
CA ASP A 136 -23.50 -36.41 -7.69
C ASP A 136 -24.01 -36.34 -9.15
N ASP A 137 -25.33 -36.38 -9.34
CA ASP A 137 -25.95 -36.30 -10.68
C ASP A 137 -25.78 -34.93 -11.36
N THR A 138 -25.46 -33.89 -10.58
CA THR A 138 -25.27 -32.51 -11.10
C THR A 138 -23.81 -32.17 -11.36
N GLN A 139 -22.89 -32.94 -10.77
CA GLN A 139 -21.45 -32.73 -10.87
C GLN A 139 -20.93 -33.44 -12.11
N THR A 140 -20.53 -32.68 -13.14
CA THR A 140 -19.92 -33.28 -14.33
C THR A 140 -18.53 -33.82 -13.97
N TRP A 141 -18.31 -35.13 -14.13
CA TRP A 141 -17.01 -35.74 -13.86
C TRP A 141 -15.92 -35.09 -14.71
N THR A 142 -14.90 -34.55 -14.05
CA THR A 142 -13.70 -34.00 -14.71
C THR A 142 -12.46 -34.79 -14.31
N PRO A 143 -11.62 -35.20 -15.27
CA PRO A 143 -10.37 -35.90 -14.96
C PRO A 143 -9.43 -35.00 -14.16
N MET A 144 -8.77 -35.57 -13.14
CA MET A 144 -7.71 -34.86 -12.42
C MET A 144 -6.45 -34.79 -13.29
N GLY A 145 -6.39 -33.77 -14.15
CA GLY A 145 -5.23 -33.47 -14.99
C GLY A 145 -5.53 -32.44 -16.07
N GLY A 146 -5.28 -31.17 -15.75
CA GLY A 146 -4.84 -30.10 -16.66
C GLY A 146 -5.64 -29.84 -17.94
N GLY A 147 -6.29 -28.68 -18.01
CA GLY A 147 -6.84 -28.14 -19.25
C GLY A 147 -5.78 -27.97 -20.35
N ALA A 148 -6.25 -28.12 -21.59
CA ALA A 148 -5.59 -27.55 -22.76
C ALA A 148 -5.86 -26.04 -22.84
#